data_AF-D8QKP7-F1
#
_entry.id   AF-D8QKP7-F1
#
_cell.length_a   1.000
_cell.length_b   1.000
_cell.length_c   1.000
_cell.angle_alpha   90.00
_cell.angle_beta   90.00
_cell.angle_gamma   90.00
#
_symmetry.space_group_name_H-M   'P 1'
#
loop_
_entity.id
_entity.type
_entity.pdbx_description
1 polymer ?
#
loop_
_entity_poly.entity_id
_entity_poly.type
_entity_poly.pdbx_seq_one_letter_code
_entity_poly.pdbx_strand_id
1 'polypeptide(L)'
;MRERPERYGTAILPLLRSTNEQALSYEALAAARTYPEKLSTTTDGAPYAVSEYERIMYYHAQGATAPALLYRSDLLERPYPLPPSPPPPRRPSPFAKRRTAMHALWNGNKDLRAMWDKVGERGIRWETINLYFYNEGEGESKEQGEDGVTSRPVIEIHVRPGGATAAQAHTASEEILTLLKGSGVPRGEVTVEWPEGHVRMWGSRQNYVELRR
;
A
#
# COMPACT_ATOMS: atom_id res chain seq x y z
N MET A 1 -3.71 -26.43 7.60
CA MET A 1 -2.30 -26.28 8.07
C MET A 1 -1.85 -27.40 9.01
N ARG A 2 -2.75 -28.20 9.61
CA ARG A 2 -2.41 -29.37 10.44
C ARG A 2 -2.12 -30.67 9.67
N GLU A 3 -2.37 -30.70 8.36
CA GLU A 3 -2.56 -31.99 7.68
C GLU A 3 -1.30 -32.61 7.06
N ARG A 4 -0.22 -31.86 6.79
CA ARG A 4 1.00 -32.39 6.14
C ARG A 4 2.32 -31.68 6.52
N PRO A 5 2.79 -31.80 7.77
CA PRO A 5 4.04 -31.20 8.26
C PRO A 5 5.32 -31.72 7.54
N GLU A 6 5.27 -32.91 6.96
CA GLU A 6 6.37 -33.56 6.24
C GLU A 6 6.81 -32.84 4.95
N ARG A 7 5.98 -31.93 4.42
CA ARG A 7 6.31 -31.13 3.22
C ARG A 7 7.25 -29.95 3.49
N TYR A 8 7.64 -29.72 4.75
CA TYR A 8 8.31 -28.50 5.20
C TYR A 8 9.72 -28.73 5.77
N GLY A 9 10.39 -29.83 5.39
CA GLY A 9 11.69 -30.27 5.96
C GLY A 9 12.82 -29.23 5.97
N THR A 10 12.78 -28.20 5.12
CA THR A 10 13.69 -27.04 5.09
C THR A 10 13.00 -25.69 5.34
N ALA A 11 11.68 -25.69 5.53
CA ALA A 11 10.86 -24.47 5.63
C ALA A 11 10.62 -24.00 7.08
N ILE A 12 11.21 -24.65 8.08
CA ILE A 12 11.01 -24.34 9.50
C ILE A 12 11.39 -22.88 9.80
N LEU A 13 12.55 -22.40 9.33
CA LEU A 13 13.02 -21.04 9.63
C LEU A 13 12.18 -19.95 8.93
N PRO A 14 11.90 -20.01 7.61
CA PRO A 14 10.99 -19.06 6.96
C PRO A 14 9.57 -19.09 7.55
N LEU A 15 9.06 -20.27 7.91
CA LEU A 15 7.73 -20.43 8.50
C LEU A 15 7.66 -19.80 9.89
N LEU A 16 8.64 -20.08 10.77
CA LEU A 16 8.71 -19.49 12.11
C LEU A 16 8.85 -17.97 12.06
N ARG A 17 9.68 -17.43 11.15
CA ARG A 17 9.80 -15.98 10.93
C ARG A 17 8.45 -15.38 10.54
N SER A 18 7.76 -16.01 9.60
CA SER A 18 6.47 -15.51 9.14
C SER A 18 5.35 -15.62 10.18
N THR A 19 5.38 -16.62 11.08
CA THR A 19 4.46 -16.72 12.22
C THR A 19 4.76 -15.65 13.26
N ASN A 20 6.04 -15.40 13.57
CA ASN A 20 6.44 -14.36 14.51
C ASN A 20 6.09 -12.97 13.99
N GLU A 21 6.36 -12.68 12.71
CA GLU A 21 5.97 -11.42 12.05
C GLU A 21 4.45 -11.20 12.16
N GLN A 22 3.66 -12.23 11.88
CA GLN A 22 2.20 -12.14 12.00
C GLN A 22 1.74 -11.87 13.44
N ALA A 23 2.33 -12.53 14.44
CA ALA A 23 2.02 -12.28 15.84
C ALA A 23 2.35 -10.83 16.26
N LEU A 24 3.52 -10.33 15.85
CA LEU A 24 3.93 -8.94 16.08
C LEU A 24 2.97 -7.94 15.40
N SER A 25 2.48 -8.25 14.20
CA SER A 25 1.48 -7.40 13.53
C SER A 25 0.15 -7.34 14.29
N TYR A 26 -0.30 -8.46 14.89
CA TYR A 26 -1.49 -8.46 15.75
C TYR A 26 -1.28 -7.62 17.00
N GLU A 27 -0.13 -7.74 17.66
CA GLU A 27 0.22 -6.96 18.85
C GLU A 27 0.30 -5.46 18.53
N ALA A 28 0.94 -5.09 17.42
CA ALA A 28 1.03 -3.70 16.96
C ALA A 28 -0.36 -3.11 16.68
N LEU A 29 -1.22 -3.87 15.98
CA LEU A 29 -2.59 -3.45 15.68
C LEU A 29 -3.43 -3.29 16.96
N ALA A 30 -3.28 -4.19 17.93
CA ALA A 30 -3.94 -4.08 19.22
C ALA A 30 -3.44 -2.86 20.00
N ALA A 31 -2.13 -2.66 20.07
CA ALA A 31 -1.51 -1.51 20.74
C ALA A 31 -1.95 -0.18 20.12
N ALA A 32 -2.02 -0.09 18.78
CA ALA A 32 -2.49 1.11 18.09
C ALA A 32 -3.96 1.41 18.38
N ARG A 33 -4.80 0.39 18.59
CA ARG A 33 -6.20 0.57 18.99
C ARG A 33 -6.35 0.97 20.46
N THR A 34 -5.50 0.43 21.33
CA THR A 34 -5.58 0.65 22.78
C THR A 34 -4.95 1.98 23.20
N TYR A 35 -3.86 2.40 22.55
CA TYR A 35 -3.07 3.58 22.91
C TYR A 35 -2.74 4.45 21.68
N PRO A 36 -3.74 4.90 20.91
CA PRO A 36 -3.52 5.61 19.65
C PRO A 36 -2.77 6.94 19.84
N GLU A 37 -2.98 7.63 20.96
CA GLU A 37 -2.34 8.91 21.30
C GLU A 37 -0.82 8.79 21.45
N LYS A 38 -0.31 7.63 21.87
CA LYS A 38 1.14 7.38 22.03
C LYS A 38 1.85 7.18 20.70
N LEU A 39 1.11 6.82 19.65
CA LEU A 39 1.62 6.48 18.32
C LEU A 39 1.29 7.56 17.27
N SER A 40 0.46 8.54 17.62
CA SER A 40 -0.05 9.57 16.70
C SER A 40 0.99 10.64 16.32
N THR A 41 2.13 10.67 17.01
CA THR A 41 3.23 11.56 16.67
C THR A 41 4.20 10.90 15.70
N THR A 42 4.71 11.65 14.73
CA THR A 42 5.78 11.17 13.83
C THR A 42 7.05 10.98 14.65
N THR A 43 7.57 9.76 14.68
CA THR A 43 8.66 9.36 15.59
C THR A 43 9.98 10.09 15.30
N ASP A 44 10.21 10.54 14.07
CA ASP A 44 11.54 10.99 13.63
C ASP A 44 11.62 12.45 13.13
N GLY A 45 10.53 13.21 13.18
CA GLY A 45 10.50 14.58 12.62
C GLY A 45 10.83 14.68 11.11
N ALA A 46 10.95 13.55 10.43
CA ALA A 46 11.19 13.49 9.00
C ALA A 46 9.94 14.01 8.28
N PRO A 47 10.07 15.02 7.39
CA PRO A 47 8.92 15.75 6.83
C PRO A 47 7.97 14.90 5.98
N TYR A 48 8.38 13.66 5.65
CA TYR A 48 7.64 12.74 4.79
C TYR A 48 7.25 11.44 5.51
N ALA A 49 7.64 11.26 6.78
CA ALA A 49 7.28 10.07 7.52
C ALA A 49 5.85 10.18 8.05
N VAL A 50 5.07 9.11 7.87
CA VAL A 50 3.76 8.96 8.53
C VAL A 50 3.96 8.72 10.04
N SER A 51 2.92 9.02 10.83
CA SER A 51 2.94 8.65 12.26
C SER A 51 2.96 7.12 12.43
N GLU A 52 3.42 6.63 13.58
CA GLU A 52 3.39 5.18 13.87
C GLU A 52 1.95 4.65 13.90
N TYR A 53 1.00 5.47 14.36
CA TYR A 53 -0.42 5.17 14.35
C TYR A 53 -0.92 4.98 12.92
N GLU A 54 -0.64 5.94 12.04
CA GLU A 54 -1.01 5.86 10.63
C GLU A 54 -0.34 4.67 9.95
N ARG A 55 0.96 4.46 10.16
CA ARG A 55 1.72 3.31 9.62
C ARG A 55 1.01 1.98 9.86
N ILE A 56 0.52 1.76 11.08
CA ILE A 56 -0.13 0.52 11.50
C ILE A 56 -1.60 0.48 11.05
N MET A 57 -2.32 1.59 11.19
CA MET A 57 -3.77 1.62 11.01
C MET A 57 -4.21 1.86 9.56
N TYR A 58 -3.32 2.29 8.65
CA TYR A 58 -3.70 2.69 7.30
C TYR A 58 -4.45 1.60 6.53
N TYR A 59 -3.97 0.36 6.60
CA TYR A 59 -4.57 -0.81 5.94
C TYR A 59 -5.28 -1.77 6.91
N HIS A 60 -5.64 -1.32 8.11
CA HIS A 60 -6.17 -2.18 9.19
C HIS A 60 -7.39 -3.04 8.79
N ALA A 61 -8.20 -2.56 7.84
CA ALA A 61 -9.41 -3.24 7.38
C ALA A 61 -9.14 -4.41 6.42
N GLN A 62 -7.89 -4.58 5.97
CA GLN A 62 -7.45 -5.72 5.14
C GLN A 62 -7.05 -6.95 5.99
N GLY A 63 -7.06 -6.82 7.31
CA GLY A 63 -6.69 -7.87 8.26
C GLY A 63 -5.30 -7.68 8.85
N ALA A 64 -4.91 -8.56 9.77
CA ALA A 64 -3.67 -8.42 10.54
C ALA A 64 -2.38 -8.69 9.75
N THR A 65 -2.50 -9.23 8.54
CA THR A 65 -1.37 -9.41 7.61
C THR A 65 -1.29 -8.28 6.59
N ALA A 66 -2.03 -7.18 6.81
CA ALA A 66 -1.92 -6.00 5.98
C ALA A 66 -0.50 -5.42 6.09
N PRO A 67 0.04 -4.85 5.00
CA PRO A 67 1.33 -4.18 5.05
C PRO A 67 1.27 -2.96 5.97
N ALA A 68 2.43 -2.54 6.46
CA ALA A 68 2.59 -1.26 7.14
C ALA A 68 2.76 -0.15 6.09
N LEU A 69 2.24 1.06 6.31
CA LEU A 69 2.45 2.17 5.39
C LEU A 69 3.77 2.89 5.72
N LEU A 70 4.71 2.95 4.76
CA LEU A 70 5.94 3.73 4.89
C LEU A 70 5.73 5.20 4.50
N TYR A 71 5.04 5.44 3.39
CA TYR A 71 4.86 6.77 2.81
C TYR A 71 3.62 6.82 1.91
N ARG A 72 2.99 8.00 1.81
CA ARG A 72 1.99 8.31 0.78
C ARG A 72 2.15 9.74 0.26
N SER A 73 1.93 9.93 -1.03
CA SER A 73 2.17 11.23 -1.68
C SER A 73 1.17 12.32 -1.33
N ASP A 74 -0.02 11.95 -0.85
CA ASP A 74 -1.07 12.88 -0.45
C ASP A 74 -1.03 13.25 1.05
N LEU A 75 0.06 12.92 1.75
CA LEU A 75 0.23 13.11 3.18
C LEU A 75 -0.15 14.53 3.66
N LEU A 76 0.29 15.56 2.93
CA LEU A 76 0.03 16.97 3.27
C LEU A 76 -1.35 17.46 2.80
N GLU A 77 -1.84 16.92 1.69
CA GLU A 77 -3.14 17.31 1.12
C GLU A 77 -4.30 16.69 1.89
N ARG A 78 -4.08 15.50 2.46
CA ARG A 78 -5.10 14.70 3.13
C ARG A 78 -4.54 14.10 4.44
N PRO A 79 -4.53 14.90 5.52
CA PRO A 79 -4.09 14.44 6.83
C PRO A 79 -4.84 13.18 7.28
N TYR A 80 -4.14 12.28 7.96
CA TYR A 80 -4.76 11.07 8.49
C TYR A 80 -5.61 11.40 9.72
N PRO A 81 -6.82 10.81 9.87
CA PRO A 81 -7.64 11.06 11.05
C PRO A 81 -6.91 10.62 12.31
N LEU A 82 -6.79 11.54 13.26
CA LEU A 82 -6.24 11.28 14.58
C LEU A 82 -7.32 10.73 15.52
N PRO A 83 -6.95 9.93 16.53
CA PRO A 83 -7.87 9.50 17.58
C PRO A 83 -8.61 10.68 18.24
N PRO A 84 -9.83 10.47 18.77
CA PRO A 84 -10.43 9.18 19.13
C PRO A 84 -11.24 8.50 18.00
N SER A 85 -11.42 9.15 16.86
CA SER A 85 -12.17 8.55 15.75
C SER A 85 -11.31 7.47 15.10
N PRO A 86 -11.78 6.21 15.00
CA PRO A 86 -11.08 5.23 14.21
C PRO A 86 -11.06 5.68 12.74
N PRO A 87 -9.96 5.41 12.02
CA PRO A 87 -9.90 5.68 10.59
C PRO A 87 -10.96 4.85 9.86
N PRO A 88 -11.55 5.39 8.77
CA PRO A 88 -12.49 4.62 7.97
C PRO A 88 -11.83 3.36 7.42
N PRO A 89 -12.56 2.24 7.33
CA PRO A 89 -12.00 1.02 6.76
C PRO A 89 -11.66 1.24 5.28
N ARG A 90 -10.46 0.81 4.89
CA ARG A 90 -9.92 0.89 3.53
C ARG A 90 -9.78 -0.53 2.96
N ARG A 91 -10.55 -0.86 1.92
CA ARG A 91 -10.54 -2.20 1.31
C ARG A 91 -10.34 -2.15 -0.20
N PRO A 92 -9.48 -3.00 -0.79
CA PRO A 92 -9.34 -3.06 -2.25
C PRO A 92 -10.69 -3.34 -2.91
N SER A 93 -11.02 -2.57 -3.94
CA SER A 93 -12.25 -2.70 -4.70
C SER A 93 -11.99 -3.44 -6.01
N PRO A 94 -12.42 -4.71 -6.14
CA PRO A 94 -12.23 -5.48 -7.38
C PRO A 94 -13.08 -4.95 -8.54
N PHE A 95 -14.07 -4.10 -8.26
CA PHE A 95 -15.04 -3.60 -9.23
C PHE A 95 -14.92 -2.10 -9.52
N ALA A 96 -13.93 -1.42 -8.94
CA ALA A 96 -13.72 -0.02 -9.26
C ALA A 96 -13.41 0.12 -10.76
N LYS A 97 -14.34 0.78 -11.46
CA LYS A 97 -14.20 1.01 -12.89
C LYS A 97 -12.95 1.85 -13.10
N ARG A 98 -12.09 1.42 -14.04
CA ARG A 98 -10.90 2.14 -14.55
C ARG A 98 -11.33 3.38 -15.33
N ARG A 99 -12.10 4.27 -14.71
CA ARG A 99 -12.85 5.33 -15.41
C ARG A 99 -11.99 6.54 -15.79
N THR A 100 -10.69 6.52 -15.54
CA THR A 100 -9.79 7.68 -15.73
C THR A 100 -8.64 7.40 -16.70
N ALA A 101 -7.99 8.48 -17.15
CA ALA A 101 -6.86 8.59 -18.10
C ALA A 101 -5.74 7.53 -17.95
N MET A 102 -5.70 6.86 -16.81
CA MET A 102 -4.80 5.78 -16.48
C MET A 102 -5.05 4.47 -17.25
N HIS A 103 -6.26 4.24 -17.80
CA HIS A 103 -6.48 3.11 -18.73
C HIS A 103 -5.61 3.24 -19.99
N ALA A 104 -5.41 4.47 -20.48
CA ALA A 104 -4.53 4.74 -21.61
C ALA A 104 -3.04 4.60 -21.23
N LEU A 105 -2.68 5.05 -20.02
CA LEU A 105 -1.31 5.00 -19.50
C LEU A 105 -0.78 3.56 -19.35
N TRP A 106 -1.63 2.63 -18.89
CA TRP A 106 -1.23 1.23 -18.69
C TRP A 106 -1.23 0.42 -19.99
N ASN A 107 -2.17 0.67 -20.91
CA ASN A 107 -2.21 -0.02 -22.19
C ASN A 107 -1.00 0.31 -23.09
N GLY A 108 -0.31 1.42 -22.82
CA GLY A 108 0.89 1.82 -23.55
C GLY A 108 2.20 1.19 -23.07
N ASN A 109 2.23 0.51 -21.89
CA ASN A 109 3.40 -0.09 -21.22
C ASN A 109 4.66 0.79 -21.01
N LYS A 110 4.81 1.91 -21.70
CA LYS A 110 6.00 2.77 -21.70
C LYS A 110 6.15 3.51 -20.38
N ASP A 111 5.07 4.13 -19.91
CA ASP A 111 5.07 4.93 -18.68
C ASP A 111 5.30 4.04 -17.45
N LEU A 112 4.92 2.76 -17.53
CA LEU A 112 5.21 1.77 -16.50
C LEU A 112 6.67 1.44 -16.35
N ARG A 113 7.33 1.17 -17.48
CA ARG A 113 8.77 0.92 -17.48
C ARG A 113 9.53 2.13 -16.98
N ALA A 114 9.11 3.32 -17.38
CA ALA A 114 9.72 4.54 -16.90
C ALA A 114 9.51 4.75 -15.38
N MET A 115 8.36 4.36 -14.81
CA MET A 115 8.19 4.33 -13.35
C MET A 115 9.13 3.32 -12.68
N TRP A 116 9.31 2.13 -13.25
CA TRP A 116 10.29 1.15 -12.74
C TRP A 116 11.72 1.71 -12.76
N ASP A 117 12.09 2.37 -13.86
CA ASP A 117 13.41 2.96 -14.03
C ASP A 117 13.63 4.04 -12.95
N LYS A 118 12.65 4.89 -12.67
CA LYS A 118 12.75 5.90 -11.59
C LYS A 118 12.99 5.28 -10.22
N VAL A 119 12.24 4.23 -9.86
CA VAL A 119 12.46 3.53 -8.57
C VAL A 119 13.83 2.84 -8.55
N GLY A 120 14.23 2.22 -9.65
CA GLY A 120 15.51 1.51 -9.79
C GLY A 120 16.74 2.42 -9.78
N GLU A 121 16.67 3.58 -10.43
CA GLU A 121 17.70 4.63 -10.46
C GLU A 121 18.04 5.13 -9.04
N ARG A 122 17.10 5.02 -8.11
CA ARG A 122 17.25 5.38 -6.70
C ARG A 122 17.84 4.25 -5.83
N GLY A 123 18.18 3.11 -6.43
CA GLY A 123 18.70 1.94 -5.74
C GLY A 123 17.67 1.23 -4.86
N ILE A 124 16.38 1.55 -5.02
CA ILE A 124 15.31 0.97 -4.22
C ILE A 124 14.93 -0.38 -4.82
N ARG A 125 14.97 -1.43 -3.99
CA ARG A 125 14.49 -2.76 -4.37
C ARG A 125 13.01 -2.87 -4.06
N TRP A 126 12.20 -2.76 -5.10
CA TRP A 126 10.76 -2.98 -5.04
C TRP A 126 10.41 -4.43 -5.36
N GLU A 127 9.34 -4.94 -4.74
CA GLU A 127 8.80 -6.29 -4.95
C GLU A 127 7.71 -6.27 -6.02
N THR A 128 6.76 -5.33 -5.92
CA THR A 128 5.69 -5.14 -6.90
C THR A 128 5.31 -3.67 -7.05
N ILE A 129 4.89 -3.26 -8.25
CA ILE A 129 4.20 -1.98 -8.48
C ILE A 129 2.82 -2.29 -9.05
N ASN A 130 1.78 -1.90 -8.33
CA ASN A 130 0.40 -2.23 -8.66
C ASN A 130 -0.49 -0.99 -8.65
N LEU A 131 -1.56 -1.04 -9.42
CA LEU A 131 -2.62 -0.04 -9.36
C LEU A 131 -3.81 -0.60 -8.60
N TYR A 132 -4.19 0.09 -7.53
CA TYR A 132 -5.35 -0.22 -6.70
C TYR A 132 -6.39 0.88 -6.74
N PHE A 133 -7.61 0.47 -6.45
CA PHE A 133 -8.73 1.34 -6.10
C PHE A 133 -9.28 0.85 -4.77
N TYR A 134 -9.62 1.78 -3.89
CA TYR A 134 -9.97 1.47 -2.51
C TYR A 134 -11.38 1.93 -2.17
N ASN A 135 -12.23 1.09 -1.59
CA ASN A 135 -13.44 1.62 -0.96
C ASN A 135 -13.03 2.17 0.42
N GLU A 136 -13.30 3.44 0.66
CA GLU A 136 -13.06 4.11 1.94
C GLU A 136 -14.40 4.44 2.63
N GLY A 137 -14.62 3.94 3.85
CA GLY A 137 -15.80 4.27 4.66
C GLY A 137 -16.65 3.07 5.10
N GLU A 138 -17.61 3.32 6.00
CA GLU A 138 -18.57 2.32 6.51
C GLU A 138 -19.66 2.02 5.48
N GLY A 139 -19.29 1.31 4.42
CA GLY A 139 -20.26 0.84 3.45
C GLY A 139 -19.60 -0.06 2.43
N GLU A 140 -20.04 -1.32 2.37
CA GLU A 140 -20.17 -1.93 1.06
C GLU A 140 -21.21 -1.07 0.33
N SER A 141 -20.79 -0.11 -0.49
CA SER A 141 -21.71 0.63 -1.34
C SER A 141 -22.28 -0.34 -2.37
N LYS A 142 -23.28 -1.12 -1.95
CA LYS A 142 -24.22 -1.84 -2.80
C LYS A 142 -25.20 -0.84 -3.39
N GLU A 143 -24.70 0.18 -4.07
CA GLU A 143 -25.52 0.96 -5.00
C GLU A 143 -24.71 1.20 -6.26
N GLN A 144 -25.10 0.47 -7.31
CA GLN A 144 -24.85 0.82 -8.69
C GLN A 144 -25.61 2.12 -9.00
N GLY A 145 -25.11 3.24 -8.49
CA GLY A 145 -25.43 4.56 -9.03
C GLY A 145 -24.45 4.89 -10.14
N GLU A 146 -24.91 5.55 -11.19
CA GLU A 146 -24.08 6.02 -12.31
C GLU A 146 -22.88 6.90 -11.87
N ASP A 147 -22.95 7.42 -10.65
CA ASP A 147 -21.97 8.27 -9.97
C ASP A 147 -21.46 7.70 -8.62
N GLY A 148 -21.39 6.37 -8.48
CA GLY A 148 -20.86 5.70 -7.28
C GLY A 148 -19.41 6.11 -6.99
N VAL A 149 -19.14 6.55 -5.76
CA VAL A 149 -17.85 7.07 -5.28
C VAL A 149 -16.69 6.24 -5.82
N THR A 150 -16.01 6.81 -6.80
CA THR A 150 -14.77 6.28 -7.37
C THR A 150 -13.66 6.81 -6.49
N SER A 151 -13.09 5.96 -5.66
CA SER A 151 -11.90 6.36 -4.92
C SER A 151 -10.78 6.75 -5.87
N ARG A 152 -9.97 7.70 -5.40
CA ARG A 152 -8.77 8.11 -6.10
C ARG A 152 -7.91 6.86 -6.34
N PRO A 153 -7.48 6.62 -7.58
CA PRO A 153 -6.59 5.51 -7.84
C PRO A 153 -5.25 5.65 -7.11
N VAL A 154 -4.66 4.50 -6.78
CA VAL A 154 -3.45 4.39 -5.97
C VAL A 154 -2.43 3.53 -6.67
N ILE A 155 -1.25 4.08 -6.91
CA ILE A 155 -0.08 3.30 -7.32
C ILE A 155 0.62 2.84 -6.04
N GLU A 156 0.57 1.55 -5.76
CA GLU A 156 1.29 0.95 -4.64
C GLU A 156 2.63 0.39 -5.08
N ILE A 157 3.69 0.80 -4.39
CA ILE A 157 5.05 0.32 -4.58
C ILE A 157 5.43 -0.47 -3.33
N HIS A 158 5.30 -1.79 -3.42
CA HIS A 158 5.62 -2.69 -2.31
C HIS A 158 7.12 -2.85 -2.17
N VAL A 159 7.62 -2.61 -0.97
CA VAL A 159 9.03 -2.82 -0.61
C VAL A 159 9.12 -3.74 0.59
N ARG A 160 10.27 -4.39 0.77
CA ARG A 160 10.54 -5.12 2.01
C ARG A 160 10.63 -4.14 3.18
N PRO A 161 10.32 -4.57 4.41
CA PRO A 161 10.61 -3.78 5.60
C PRO A 161 12.07 -3.31 5.62
N GLY A 162 12.29 -2.00 5.74
CA GLY A 162 13.61 -1.35 5.70
C GLY A 162 14.23 -1.27 4.30
N GLY A 163 13.48 -1.60 3.25
CA GLY A 163 13.95 -1.58 1.86
C GLY A 163 13.99 -0.19 1.22
N ALA A 164 13.32 0.78 1.84
CA ALA A 164 13.35 2.19 1.46
C ALA A 164 13.17 3.08 2.69
N THR A 165 13.55 4.34 2.56
CA THR A 165 13.23 5.41 3.52
C THR A 165 12.07 6.26 3.02
N ALA A 166 11.35 6.94 3.92
CA ALA A 166 10.28 7.87 3.53
C ALA A 166 10.77 8.99 2.59
N ALA A 167 12.01 9.46 2.75
CA ALA A 167 12.63 10.44 1.85
C ALA A 167 12.85 9.90 0.43
N GLN A 168 13.35 8.67 0.31
CA GLN A 168 13.49 7.99 -0.99
C GLN A 168 12.14 7.77 -1.65
N ALA A 169 11.14 7.31 -0.88
CA ALA A 169 9.78 7.12 -1.34
C ALA A 169 9.15 8.44 -1.82
N HIS A 170 9.34 9.53 -1.09
CA HIS A 170 8.91 10.87 -1.49
C HIS A 170 9.51 11.30 -2.82
N THR A 171 10.84 11.29 -2.94
CA THR A 171 11.52 11.71 -4.18
C THR A 171 11.08 10.89 -5.39
N ALA A 172 11.02 9.56 -5.25
CA ALA A 172 10.56 8.69 -6.34
C ALA A 172 9.09 8.96 -6.71
N SER A 173 8.24 9.24 -5.72
CA SER A 173 6.84 9.56 -5.95
C SER A 173 6.66 10.88 -6.70
N GLU A 174 7.46 11.90 -6.37
CA GLU A 174 7.46 13.17 -7.11
C GLU A 174 7.82 12.98 -8.58
N GLU A 175 8.84 12.18 -8.87
CA GLU A 175 9.25 11.86 -10.25
C GLU A 175 8.17 11.10 -11.02
N ILE A 176 7.53 10.13 -10.37
CA ILE A 176 6.38 9.40 -10.93
C ILE A 176 5.23 10.36 -11.22
N LEU A 177 4.86 11.22 -10.28
CA LEU A 177 3.77 12.19 -10.47
C LEU A 177 4.09 13.21 -11.58
N THR A 178 5.35 13.64 -11.71
CA THR A 178 5.80 14.48 -12.84
C THR A 178 5.66 13.76 -14.18
N LEU A 179 6.06 12.48 -14.24
CA LEU A 179 5.92 11.66 -15.44
C LEU A 179 4.45 11.51 -15.84
N LEU A 180 3.59 11.17 -14.89
CA LEU A 180 2.15 11.02 -15.11
C LEU A 180 1.50 12.33 -15.59
N LYS A 181 1.92 13.48 -15.03
CA LYS A 181 1.50 14.80 -15.51
C LYS A 181 1.89 15.03 -16.96
N GLY A 182 3.10 14.63 -17.36
CA GLY A 182 3.55 14.69 -18.76
C GLY A 182 2.71 13.84 -19.72
N SER A 183 2.15 12.74 -19.22
CA SER A 183 1.22 11.86 -19.95
C SER A 183 -0.26 12.26 -19.83
N GLY A 184 -0.57 13.44 -19.26
CA GLY A 184 -1.92 13.97 -19.17
C GLY A 184 -2.74 13.52 -17.97
N VAL A 185 -2.12 12.94 -16.93
CA VAL A 185 -2.76 12.66 -15.63
C VAL A 185 -2.45 13.80 -14.65
N PRO A 186 -3.42 14.67 -14.31
CA PRO A 186 -3.18 15.78 -13.38
C PRO A 186 -2.65 15.33 -12.02
N ARG A 187 -1.89 16.22 -11.36
CA ARG A 187 -1.48 15.99 -9.97
C ARG A 187 -2.73 15.98 -9.07
N GLY A 188 -2.76 15.06 -8.11
CA GLY A 188 -3.92 14.87 -7.24
C GLY A 188 -5.00 13.95 -7.82
N GLU A 189 -4.88 13.47 -9.05
CA GLU A 189 -5.77 12.42 -9.59
C GLU A 189 -5.33 11.02 -9.18
N VAL A 190 -4.06 10.85 -8.79
CA VAL A 190 -3.50 9.59 -8.31
C VAL A 190 -2.71 9.84 -7.03
N THR A 191 -2.73 8.86 -6.12
CA THR A 191 -1.82 8.82 -4.96
C THR A 191 -0.78 7.73 -5.18
N VAL A 192 0.47 7.97 -4.79
CA VAL A 192 1.52 6.94 -4.73
C VAL A 192 1.69 6.54 -3.27
N GLU A 193 1.52 5.25 -2.98
CA GLU A 193 1.61 4.65 -1.65
C GLU A 193 2.75 3.64 -1.60
N TRP A 194 3.44 3.56 -0.47
CA TRP A 194 4.58 2.68 -0.25
C TRP A 194 4.29 1.75 0.92
N PRO A 195 3.61 0.62 0.66
CA PRO A 195 3.46 -0.42 1.65
C PRO A 195 4.78 -1.18 1.89
N GLU A 196 5.12 -1.34 3.17
CA GLU A 196 6.17 -2.22 3.67
C GLU A 196 5.57 -3.56 4.11
N GLY A 197 6.02 -4.63 3.50
CA GLY A 197 5.56 -5.97 3.85
C GLY A 197 6.32 -7.05 3.12
N HIS A 198 6.10 -8.29 3.57
CA HIS A 198 6.56 -9.45 2.84
C HIS A 198 5.45 -9.88 1.87
N VAL A 199 5.77 -9.91 0.57
CA VAL A 199 4.86 -10.51 -0.42
C VAL A 199 4.76 -12.01 -0.13
N ARG A 200 3.67 -12.43 0.52
CA ARG A 200 3.30 -13.85 0.57
C ARG A 200 2.67 -14.20 -0.77
N MET A 201 3.44 -14.84 -1.65
CA MET A 201 2.87 -15.51 -2.81
C MET A 201 1.84 -16.56 -2.35
N TRP A 202 0.56 -16.31 -2.57
CA TRP A 202 -0.46 -17.35 -2.43
C TRP A 202 -0.63 -18.06 -3.78
N GLY A 203 -0.64 -19.39 -3.76
CA GLY A 203 -0.66 -20.23 -4.96
C GLY A 203 -1.67 -19.81 -6.04
N SER A 204 -1.17 -19.71 -7.28
CA SER A 204 -1.77 -19.84 -8.62
C SER A 204 -3.21 -19.38 -8.95
N ARG A 205 -3.97 -18.73 -8.06
CA ARG A 205 -5.26 -18.12 -8.40
C ARG A 205 -5.09 -16.61 -8.49
N GLN A 206 -4.61 -16.20 -9.67
CA GLN A 206 -4.47 -14.81 -10.08
C GLN A 206 -5.84 -14.14 -10.20
N ASN A 207 -6.12 -13.20 -9.30
CA ASN A 207 -6.84 -11.96 -9.66
C ASN A 207 -5.89 -10.77 -9.55
N TYR A 208 -4.60 -11.00 -9.78
CA TYR A 208 -3.55 -10.00 -9.62
C TYR A 208 -2.60 -10.12 -10.81
N VAL A 209 -2.38 -8.99 -11.49
CA VAL A 209 -1.34 -8.89 -12.50
C VAL A 209 -0.02 -8.71 -11.76
N GLU A 210 0.51 -9.80 -11.22
CA GLU A 210 1.89 -9.83 -10.75
C GLU A 210 2.80 -9.81 -11.98
N LEU A 211 3.18 -8.62 -12.44
CA LEU A 211 4.11 -8.46 -13.56
C LEU A 211 5.53 -8.64 -13.04
N ARG A 212 5.98 -9.90 -13.08
CA ARG A 212 7.39 -10.25 -12.91
C ARG A 212 8.16 -9.87 -14.18
N ARG A 213 9.43 -9.54 -13.98
CA ARG A 213 10.41 -9.28 -15.06
C ARG A 213 10.54 -10.47 -16.00
#